data_AF-Q1EMP0-F1
#
_entry.id   AF-Q1EMP0-F1
#
_cell.length_a   1.000
_cell.length_b   1.000
_cell.length_c   1.000
_cell.angle_alpha   90.00
_cell.angle_beta   90.00
_cell.angle_gamma   90.00
#
_symmetry.space_group_name_H-M   'P 1'
#
loop_
_entity.id
_entity.type
_entity.pdbx_description
1 polymer ?
#
loop_
_entity_poly.entity_id
_entity_poly.type
_entity_poly.pdbx_seq_one_letter_code
_entity_poly.pdbx_strand_id
1 'polypeptide(L)'
;VALCNVVSASPAKAATAVVLQAEKELKPWIAKDDLGQKMWRINQRIVKVIVELMRNHETPESLVILASASDVLLRATDGMLVDGEACTLPQLELLEATARAVQPVLEWGESGVMVADGLSNLLKCRLPATVRCVSHPSAHVRALSRSVLGAMLHAGSSINSDRKITLPAMNGSAPPYECTNVSNTDWQADIEKCLTWEAHSRLATGLPIQFVDNAAKELGCTISIEAS
;
A
#
# COMPACT_ATOMS: atom_id res chain seq x y z
N VAL A 1 -18.33 -16.38 10.77
CA VAL A 1 -19.72 -16.68 10.35
C VAL A 1 -20.66 -15.48 10.54
N ALA A 2 -20.64 -14.74 11.66
CA ALA A 2 -21.55 -13.59 11.86
C ALA A 2 -21.20 -12.32 11.04
N LEU A 3 -19.91 -12.00 10.83
CA LEU A 3 -19.52 -10.80 10.06
C LEU A 3 -19.86 -10.93 8.56
N CYS A 4 -19.71 -12.14 7.99
CA CYS A 4 -20.03 -12.40 6.58
C CYS A 4 -21.49 -12.09 6.25
N ASN A 5 -22.44 -12.47 7.11
CA ASN A 5 -23.87 -12.26 6.82
C ASN A 5 -24.29 -10.78 6.86
N VAL A 6 -23.67 -9.97 7.73
CA VAL A 6 -23.96 -8.53 7.84
C VAL A 6 -23.34 -7.76 6.68
N VAL A 7 -22.12 -8.10 6.29
CA VAL A 7 -21.46 -7.52 5.12
C VAL A 7 -22.22 -7.89 3.85
N SER A 8 -22.68 -9.13 3.69
CA SER A 8 -23.49 -9.53 2.52
C SER A 8 -24.87 -8.87 2.47
N ALA A 9 -25.49 -8.56 3.61
CA ALA A 9 -26.83 -7.95 3.64
C ALA A 9 -26.81 -6.42 3.42
N SER A 10 -25.72 -5.75 3.81
CA SER A 10 -25.58 -4.29 3.62
C SER A 10 -24.10 -3.85 3.59
N PRO A 11 -23.38 -4.13 2.48
CA PRO A 11 -21.93 -3.91 2.36
C PRO A 11 -21.50 -2.47 2.64
N ALA A 12 -22.27 -1.49 2.15
CA ALA A 12 -21.98 -0.08 2.34
C ALA A 12 -22.03 0.32 3.84
N LYS A 13 -23.10 -0.04 4.56
CA LYS A 13 -23.23 0.26 6.00
C LYS A 13 -22.13 -0.40 6.82
N ALA A 14 -21.76 -1.64 6.47
CA ALA A 14 -20.68 -2.35 7.14
C ALA A 14 -19.33 -1.63 6.93
N ALA A 15 -19.01 -1.24 5.69
CA ALA A 15 -17.81 -0.48 5.39
C ALA A 15 -17.78 0.88 6.10
N THR A 16 -18.89 1.64 6.08
CA THR A 16 -19.00 2.90 6.81
C THR A 16 -18.79 2.72 8.31
N ALA A 17 -19.39 1.70 8.93
CA ALA A 17 -19.21 1.43 10.36
C ALA A 17 -17.75 1.09 10.70
N VAL A 18 -17.07 0.32 9.83
CA VAL A 18 -15.65 0.00 10.00
C VAL A 18 -14.77 1.24 9.86
N VAL A 19 -15.02 2.10 8.86
CA VAL A 19 -14.30 3.37 8.69
C VAL A 19 -14.47 4.26 9.92
N LEU A 20 -15.70 4.47 10.39
CA LEU A 20 -15.97 5.29 11.58
C LEU A 20 -15.30 4.72 12.85
N GLN A 21 -15.19 3.40 12.95
CA GLN A 21 -14.47 2.77 14.07
C GLN A 21 -12.96 2.97 13.94
N ALA A 22 -12.43 2.78 12.73
CA ALA A 22 -11.02 2.98 12.43
C ALA A 22 -10.60 4.43 12.66
N GLU A 23 -11.42 5.41 12.31
CA GLU A 23 -11.16 6.83 12.56
C GLU A 23 -10.95 7.13 14.05
N LYS A 24 -11.74 6.50 14.92
CA LYS A 24 -11.68 6.69 16.38
C LYS A 24 -10.48 6.01 17.01
N GLU A 25 -10.20 4.79 16.57
CA GLU A 25 -9.23 3.89 17.22
C GLU A 25 -7.82 3.96 16.63
N LEU A 26 -7.66 4.21 15.33
CA LEU A 26 -6.34 4.38 14.72
C LEU A 26 -5.81 5.76 15.10
N LYS A 27 -4.81 5.81 15.98
CA LYS A 27 -4.16 7.08 16.31
C LYS A 27 -3.11 7.43 15.25
N PRO A 28 -2.90 8.73 14.95
CA PRO A 28 -1.76 9.15 14.14
C PRO A 28 -0.47 8.60 14.73
N TRP A 29 0.41 8.09 13.89
CA TRP A 29 1.67 7.55 14.37
C TRP A 29 2.61 8.68 14.74
N ILE A 30 3.08 8.66 15.99
CA ILE A 30 4.01 9.64 16.54
C ILE A 30 5.30 8.90 16.86
N ALA A 31 6.37 9.19 16.12
CA ALA A 31 7.72 8.77 16.50
C ALA A 31 8.07 9.44 17.84
N LYS A 32 8.67 8.67 18.73
CA LYS A 32 9.12 9.08 20.06
C LYS A 32 9.72 10.50 20.05
N ASP A 33 9.23 11.38 20.91
CA ASP A 33 10.02 12.52 21.35
C ASP A 33 11.10 12.02 22.34
N ASP A 34 12.19 12.77 22.50
CA ASP A 34 13.29 12.45 23.42
C ASP A 34 12.84 12.34 24.90
N LEU A 35 11.55 12.55 25.19
CA LEU A 35 10.92 12.59 26.50
C LEU A 35 10.16 11.30 26.87
N GLY A 36 10.21 10.26 26.02
CA GLY A 36 9.80 8.91 26.42
C GLY A 36 8.31 8.60 26.32
N GLN A 37 7.57 9.26 25.42
CA GLN A 37 6.18 8.86 25.16
C GLN A 37 6.06 7.47 24.52
N LYS A 38 4.94 6.79 24.83
CA LYS A 38 4.62 5.42 24.41
C LYS A 38 4.47 5.35 22.89
N MET A 39 5.17 4.39 22.26
CA MET A 39 4.92 4.06 20.85
C MET A 39 3.50 3.51 20.71
N TRP A 40 2.71 4.12 19.84
CA TRP A 40 1.35 3.67 19.55
C TRP A 40 1.40 2.46 18.63
N ARG A 41 1.05 1.30 19.16
CA ARG A 41 0.88 0.10 18.34
C ARG A 41 -0.44 0.17 17.60
N ILE A 42 -0.38 -0.14 16.31
CA ILE A 42 -1.58 -0.20 15.47
C ILE A 42 -2.60 -1.25 15.96
N ASN A 43 -3.90 -0.93 15.88
CA ASN A 43 -4.95 -1.91 16.17
C ASN A 43 -5.08 -2.92 15.02
N GLN A 44 -4.38 -4.05 15.18
CA GLN A 44 -4.36 -5.16 14.21
C GLN A 44 -5.75 -5.69 13.85
N ARG A 45 -6.71 -5.66 14.79
CA ARG A 45 -8.06 -6.19 14.54
C ARG A 45 -8.80 -5.34 13.52
N ILE A 46 -8.68 -4.01 13.61
CA ILE A 46 -9.29 -3.09 12.66
C ILE A 46 -8.64 -3.25 11.29
N VAL A 47 -7.30 -3.30 11.24
CA VAL A 47 -6.56 -3.50 9.98
C VAL A 47 -7.01 -4.77 9.29
N LYS A 48 -7.11 -5.90 10.00
CA LYS A 48 -7.59 -7.17 9.44
C LYS A 48 -9.02 -7.08 8.90
N VAL A 49 -9.92 -6.35 9.56
CA VAL A 49 -11.29 -6.16 9.05
C VAL A 49 -11.27 -5.32 7.77
N ILE A 50 -10.45 -4.26 7.71
CA ILE A 50 -10.27 -3.46 6.49
C ILE A 50 -9.73 -4.32 5.34
N VAL A 51 -8.75 -5.19 5.61
CA VAL A 51 -8.19 -6.15 4.63
C VAL A 51 -9.29 -7.00 4.02
N GLU A 52 -10.14 -7.61 4.86
CA GLU A 52 -11.22 -8.48 4.38
C GLU A 52 -12.26 -7.72 3.55
N LEU A 53 -12.53 -6.45 3.89
CA LEU A 53 -13.39 -5.59 3.06
C LEU A 53 -12.71 -5.21 1.73
N MET A 54 -11.39 -4.97 1.72
CA MET A 54 -10.64 -4.70 0.48
C MET A 54 -10.62 -5.90 -0.47
N ARG A 55 -10.52 -7.11 0.06
CA ARG A 55 -10.49 -8.33 -0.75
C ARG A 55 -11.85 -8.66 -1.38
N ASN A 56 -12.95 -8.11 -0.84
CA ASN A 56 -14.28 -8.37 -1.37
C ASN A 56 -14.60 -7.45 -2.56
N HIS A 57 -14.12 -7.83 -3.74
CA HIS A 57 -14.34 -7.08 -4.97
C HIS A 57 -15.78 -7.20 -5.51
N GLU A 58 -16.62 -8.09 -4.96
CA GLU A 58 -18.03 -8.24 -5.34
C GLU A 58 -18.90 -7.08 -4.83
N THR A 59 -18.38 -6.27 -3.89
CA THR A 59 -19.09 -5.16 -3.27
C THR A 59 -18.40 -3.82 -3.58
N PRO A 60 -18.66 -3.22 -4.75
CA PRO A 60 -17.98 -2.01 -5.19
C PRO A 60 -18.17 -0.83 -4.22
N GLU A 61 -19.32 -0.74 -3.55
CA GLU A 61 -19.62 0.32 -2.58
C GLU A 61 -18.66 0.30 -1.39
N SER A 62 -18.30 -0.89 -0.90
CA SER A 62 -17.36 -1.03 0.22
C SER A 62 -15.97 -0.54 -0.15
N LEU A 63 -15.51 -0.87 -1.36
CA LEU A 63 -14.24 -0.39 -1.91
C LEU A 63 -14.23 1.13 -2.10
N VAL A 64 -15.30 1.71 -2.65
CA VAL A 64 -15.42 3.18 -2.81
C VAL A 64 -15.34 3.88 -1.45
N ILE A 65 -16.09 3.40 -0.46
CA ILE A 65 -16.10 3.99 0.89
C ILE A 65 -14.70 3.97 1.52
N LEU A 66 -13.99 2.86 1.40
CA LEU A 66 -12.67 2.69 2.00
C LEU A 66 -11.59 3.46 1.24
N ALA A 67 -11.62 3.46 -0.09
CA ALA A 67 -10.72 4.28 -0.90
C ALA A 67 -10.91 5.78 -0.65
N SER A 68 -12.14 6.21 -0.36
CA SER A 68 -12.45 7.59 0.01
C SER A 68 -11.93 7.97 1.41
N ALA A 69 -11.69 6.98 2.29
CA ALA A 69 -11.13 7.16 3.62
C ALA A 69 -9.60 7.03 3.60
N SER A 70 -8.93 7.81 2.75
CA SER A 70 -7.47 7.70 2.51
C SER A 70 -6.64 7.93 3.77
N ASP A 71 -7.04 8.84 4.65
CA ASP A 71 -6.39 9.11 5.93
C ASP A 71 -6.45 7.88 6.88
N VAL A 72 -7.55 7.13 6.84
CA VAL A 72 -7.72 5.90 7.61
C VAL A 72 -6.78 4.83 7.08
N LEU A 73 -6.69 4.66 5.76
CA LEU A 73 -5.79 3.69 5.15
C LEU A 73 -4.30 4.04 5.38
N LEU A 74 -3.96 5.34 5.37
CA LEU A 74 -2.63 5.80 5.74
C LEU A 74 -2.33 5.47 7.20
N ARG A 75 -3.20 5.84 8.15
CA ARG A 75 -3.01 5.47 9.57
C ARG A 75 -2.99 3.95 9.78
N ALA A 76 -3.74 3.20 8.98
CA ALA A 76 -3.77 1.74 9.02
C ALA A 76 -2.45 1.09 8.56
N THR A 77 -1.55 1.87 7.96
CA THR A 77 -0.25 1.41 7.44
C THR A 77 0.93 2.19 8.02
N ASP A 78 0.70 3.08 8.97
CA ASP A 78 1.74 3.83 9.66
C ASP A 78 2.58 2.94 10.59
N GLY A 79 3.84 3.32 10.85
CA GLY A 79 4.70 2.58 11.78
C GLY A 79 5.15 1.22 11.27
N MET A 80 4.96 0.94 9.98
CA MET A 80 5.47 -0.28 9.35
C MET A 80 6.98 -0.41 9.59
N LEU A 81 7.43 -1.61 9.95
CA LEU A 81 8.79 -1.94 10.43
C LEU A 81 9.16 -1.47 11.85
N VAL A 82 8.37 -0.60 12.49
CA VAL A 82 8.64 -0.12 13.87
C VAL A 82 7.88 -0.94 14.91
N ASP A 83 6.64 -1.33 14.62
CA ASP A 83 5.77 -2.05 15.56
C ASP A 83 6.01 -3.58 15.62
N GLY A 84 7.06 -4.05 14.96
CA GLY A 84 7.43 -5.47 14.87
C GLY A 84 6.57 -6.27 13.89
N GLU A 85 6.85 -7.57 13.81
CA GLU A 85 6.24 -8.48 12.81
C GLU A 85 4.71 -8.59 12.93
N ALA A 86 4.18 -8.67 14.16
CA ALA A 86 2.74 -8.84 14.41
C ALA A 86 1.89 -7.68 13.86
N CYS A 87 2.48 -6.49 13.74
CA CYS A 87 1.83 -5.32 13.14
C CYS A 87 2.17 -5.17 11.67
N THR A 88 3.42 -5.45 11.28
CA THR A 88 3.89 -5.35 9.89
C THR A 88 3.14 -6.29 8.95
N LEU A 89 2.80 -7.52 9.39
CA LEU A 89 2.08 -8.48 8.55
C LEU A 89 0.68 -8.00 8.14
N PRO A 90 -0.23 -7.63 9.06
CA PRO A 90 -1.54 -7.07 8.68
C PRO A 90 -1.45 -5.82 7.79
N GLN A 91 -0.42 -4.99 7.97
CA GLN A 91 -0.20 -3.79 7.14
C GLN A 91 0.18 -4.17 5.71
N LEU A 92 1.05 -5.16 5.54
CA LEU A 92 1.39 -5.69 4.22
C LEU A 92 0.20 -6.43 3.58
N GLU A 93 -0.62 -7.14 4.36
CA GLU A 93 -1.87 -7.75 3.85
C GLU A 93 -2.83 -6.68 3.31
N LEU A 94 -2.91 -5.53 3.99
CA LEU A 94 -3.71 -4.39 3.53
C LEU A 94 -3.16 -3.81 2.24
N LEU A 95 -1.85 -3.58 2.15
CA LEU A 95 -1.21 -3.09 0.93
C LEU A 95 -1.37 -4.07 -0.25
N GLU A 96 -1.32 -5.38 0.01
CA GLU A 96 -1.55 -6.38 -1.02
C GLU A 96 -2.99 -6.34 -1.52
N ALA A 97 -3.97 -6.30 -0.60
CA ALA A 97 -5.37 -6.20 -0.95
C ALA A 97 -5.66 -4.92 -1.75
N THR A 98 -5.09 -3.78 -1.33
CA THR A 98 -5.17 -2.52 -2.06
C THR A 98 -4.59 -2.64 -3.47
N ALA A 99 -3.37 -3.20 -3.63
CA ALA A 99 -2.74 -3.37 -4.94
C ALA A 99 -3.58 -4.24 -5.87
N ARG A 100 -4.16 -5.33 -5.34
CA ARG A 100 -5.03 -6.24 -6.11
C ARG A 100 -6.39 -5.63 -6.44
N ALA A 101 -6.87 -4.65 -5.67
CA ALA A 101 -8.13 -3.96 -5.94
C ALA A 101 -8.02 -2.92 -7.07
N VAL A 102 -6.83 -2.41 -7.39
CA VAL A 102 -6.64 -1.37 -8.42
C VAL A 102 -7.19 -1.81 -9.78
N GLN A 103 -6.84 -3.00 -10.26
CA GLN A 103 -7.27 -3.47 -11.59
C GLN A 103 -8.80 -3.68 -11.68
N PRO A 104 -9.45 -4.43 -10.77
CA PRO A 104 -10.91 -4.56 -10.78
C PRO A 104 -11.66 -3.22 -10.70
N VAL A 105 -11.10 -2.25 -9.97
CA VAL A 105 -11.69 -0.90 -9.88
C VAL A 105 -11.57 -0.15 -11.21
N LEU A 106 -10.46 -0.29 -11.94
CA LEU A 106 -10.30 0.32 -13.26
C LEU A 106 -11.31 -0.20 -14.29
N GLU A 107 -11.75 -1.45 -14.14
CA GLU A 107 -12.79 -2.07 -14.98
C GLU A 107 -14.16 -1.38 -14.82
N TRP A 108 -14.38 -0.59 -13.76
CA TRP A 108 -15.61 0.20 -13.58
C TRP A 108 -15.73 1.40 -14.53
N GLY A 109 -14.72 1.65 -15.37
CA GLY A 109 -14.77 2.73 -16.36
C GLY A 109 -14.25 4.06 -15.80
N GLU A 110 -14.95 5.16 -16.07
CA GLU A 110 -14.54 6.51 -15.66
C GLU A 110 -14.70 6.73 -14.15
N SER A 111 -15.78 6.21 -13.57
CA SER A 111 -16.06 6.30 -12.12
C SER A 111 -15.01 5.58 -11.26
N GLY A 112 -14.39 4.53 -11.80
CA GLY A 112 -13.32 3.78 -11.14
C GLY A 112 -11.97 4.49 -11.10
N VAL A 113 -11.72 5.47 -11.99
CA VAL A 113 -10.39 6.11 -12.11
C VAL A 113 -10.00 6.81 -10.82
N MET A 114 -10.89 7.62 -10.25
CA MET A 114 -10.63 8.36 -9.03
C MET A 114 -10.39 7.42 -7.83
N VAL A 115 -11.10 6.30 -7.79
CA VAL A 115 -10.95 5.28 -6.74
C VAL A 115 -9.59 4.59 -6.89
N ALA A 116 -9.25 4.16 -8.10
CA ALA A 116 -7.96 3.55 -8.41
C ALA A 116 -6.78 4.52 -8.16
N ASP A 117 -6.99 5.83 -8.38
CA ASP A 117 -6.00 6.85 -8.10
C ASP A 117 -5.72 6.95 -6.60
N GLY A 118 -6.77 7.02 -5.76
CA GLY A 118 -6.65 7.01 -4.30
C GLY A 118 -5.94 5.76 -3.76
N LEU A 119 -6.27 4.57 -4.27
CA LEU A 119 -5.61 3.32 -3.89
C LEU A 119 -4.14 3.31 -4.31
N SER A 120 -3.84 3.74 -5.54
CA SER A 120 -2.47 3.81 -6.06
C SER A 120 -1.62 4.83 -5.32
N ASN A 121 -2.20 5.94 -4.88
CA ASN A 121 -1.53 6.91 -4.03
C ASN A 121 -1.10 6.29 -2.71
N LEU A 122 -1.97 5.57 -2.00
CA LEU A 122 -1.58 4.83 -0.78
C LEU A 122 -0.37 3.92 -1.04
N LEU A 123 -0.41 3.14 -2.12
CA LEU A 123 0.66 2.23 -2.51
C LEU A 123 1.97 2.98 -2.75
N LYS A 124 1.94 4.10 -3.47
CA LYS A 124 3.11 4.97 -3.72
C LYS A 124 3.68 5.50 -2.42
N CYS A 125 2.83 6.08 -1.57
CA CYS A 125 3.27 6.68 -0.32
C CYS A 125 3.84 5.60 0.65
N ARG A 126 3.57 4.29 0.44
CA ARG A 126 4.10 3.15 1.22
C ARG A 126 5.16 2.29 0.52
N LEU A 127 5.51 2.60 -0.72
CA LEU A 127 6.45 1.81 -1.51
C LEU A 127 7.84 1.68 -0.85
N PRO A 128 8.51 2.75 -0.35
CA PRO A 128 9.83 2.62 0.25
C PRO A 128 9.84 1.70 1.48
N ALA A 129 8.81 1.78 2.32
CA ALA A 129 8.69 0.94 3.50
C ALA A 129 8.39 -0.52 3.11
N THR A 130 7.59 -0.74 2.06
CA THR A 130 7.32 -2.09 1.51
C THR A 130 8.61 -2.71 0.96
N VAL A 131 9.41 -1.94 0.24
CA VAL A 131 10.72 -2.39 -0.25
C VAL A 131 11.66 -2.75 0.90
N ARG A 132 11.76 -1.92 1.95
CA ARG A 132 12.55 -2.26 3.14
C ARG A 132 12.14 -3.60 3.78
N CYS A 133 10.86 -3.98 3.69
CA CYS A 133 10.38 -5.26 4.21
C CYS A 133 10.99 -6.48 3.48
N VAL A 134 11.51 -6.34 2.26
CA VAL A 134 12.21 -7.45 1.57
C VAL A 134 13.46 -7.89 2.30
N SER A 135 14.05 -7.01 3.11
CA SER A 135 15.24 -7.28 3.92
C SER A 135 14.92 -7.64 5.38
N HIS A 136 13.64 -7.80 5.73
CA HIS A 136 13.20 -8.03 7.10
C HIS A 136 13.67 -9.39 7.64
N PRO A 137 13.97 -9.55 8.95
CA PRO A 137 14.40 -10.83 9.53
C PRO A 137 13.37 -11.97 9.37
N SER A 138 12.08 -11.68 9.48
CA SER A 138 11.01 -12.66 9.25
C SER A 138 10.83 -13.01 7.78
N ALA A 139 10.88 -14.30 7.47
CA ALA A 139 10.62 -14.83 6.14
C ALA A 139 9.20 -14.52 5.63
N HIS A 140 8.21 -14.49 6.52
CA HIS A 140 6.82 -14.19 6.17
C HIS A 140 6.68 -12.75 5.68
N VAL A 141 7.28 -11.80 6.42
CA VAL A 141 7.29 -10.38 6.04
C VAL A 141 7.98 -10.20 4.69
N ARG A 142 9.11 -10.86 4.46
CA ARG A 142 9.81 -10.79 3.16
C ARG A 142 8.96 -11.36 2.02
N ALA A 143 8.32 -12.51 2.24
CA ALA A 143 7.49 -13.15 1.21
C ALA A 143 6.27 -12.28 0.85
N LEU A 144 5.59 -11.75 1.86
CA LEU A 144 4.41 -10.93 1.65
C LEU A 144 4.77 -9.58 1.01
N SER A 145 5.89 -8.94 1.40
CA SER A 145 6.31 -7.70 0.76
C SER A 145 6.64 -7.88 -0.72
N ARG A 146 7.27 -9.01 -1.11
CA ARG A 146 7.46 -9.35 -2.53
C ARG A 146 6.12 -9.56 -3.24
N SER A 147 5.14 -10.20 -2.60
CA SER A 147 3.79 -10.34 -3.16
C SER A 147 3.12 -8.99 -3.41
N VAL A 148 3.24 -8.05 -2.46
CA VAL A 148 2.74 -6.67 -2.61
C VAL A 148 3.38 -5.96 -3.80
N LEU A 149 4.72 -6.00 -3.90
CA LEU A 149 5.46 -5.37 -5.01
C LEU A 149 5.08 -5.99 -6.36
N GLY A 150 4.93 -7.32 -6.41
CA GLY A 150 4.42 -8.03 -7.58
C GLY A 150 3.02 -7.56 -7.97
N ALA A 151 2.11 -7.42 -7.00
CA ALA A 151 0.75 -6.93 -7.25
C ALA A 151 0.74 -5.48 -7.77
N MET A 152 1.64 -4.61 -7.28
CA MET A 152 1.81 -3.25 -7.80
C MET A 152 2.25 -3.25 -9.27
N LEU A 153 3.20 -4.11 -9.65
CA LEU A 153 3.64 -4.27 -11.04
C LEU A 153 2.49 -4.72 -11.96
N HIS A 154 1.69 -5.69 -11.50
CA HIS A 154 0.53 -6.17 -12.25
C HIS A 154 -0.51 -5.06 -12.45
N ALA A 155 -0.77 -4.26 -11.41
CA ALA A 155 -1.66 -3.10 -11.50
C ALA A 155 -1.17 -2.06 -12.52
N GLY A 156 0.15 -1.82 -12.59
CA GLY A 156 0.76 -0.93 -13.58
C GLY A 156 0.68 -1.41 -15.03
N SER A 157 0.86 -2.71 -15.25
CA SER A 157 0.81 -3.26 -16.60
C SER A 157 -0.57 -3.12 -17.24
N SER A 158 -1.65 -3.25 -16.46
CA SER A 158 -3.02 -3.10 -16.95
C SER A 158 -3.37 -1.65 -17.32
N ILE A 159 -2.80 -0.66 -16.62
CA ILE A 159 -2.97 0.77 -16.94
C ILE A 159 -2.36 1.09 -18.32
N ASN A 160 -1.20 0.50 -18.62
CA ASN A 160 -0.47 0.76 -19.86
C ASN A 160 -1.04 0.01 -21.08
N SER A 161 -1.71 -1.14 -20.89
CA SER A 161 -2.28 -1.91 -22.00
C SER A 161 -3.60 -1.33 -22.53
N ASP A 162 -4.44 -0.75 -21.67
CA ASP A 162 -5.83 -0.43 -22.04
C ASP A 162 -6.16 1.06 -22.13
N ARG A 163 -5.26 1.99 -21.77
CA ARG A 163 -5.60 3.44 -21.75
C ARG A 163 -4.48 4.37 -22.22
N LYS A 164 -4.45 4.58 -23.53
CA LYS A 164 -4.22 5.93 -24.09
C LYS A 164 -5.50 6.77 -23.87
N ILE A 165 -5.89 7.01 -22.62
CA ILE A 165 -6.95 7.98 -22.31
C ILE A 165 -6.30 9.34 -22.15
N THR A 166 -6.49 10.16 -23.18
CA THR A 166 -6.10 11.57 -23.19
C THR A 166 -6.97 12.34 -22.20
N LEU A 167 -6.45 12.64 -21.01
CA LEU A 167 -7.05 13.62 -20.10
C LEU A 167 -6.52 15.03 -20.43
N PRO A 168 -7.36 16.08 -20.45
CA PRO A 168 -6.89 17.45 -20.60
C PRO A 168 -6.10 17.87 -19.35
N ALA A 169 -4.92 18.47 -19.55
CA ALA A 169 -4.09 18.99 -18.47
C ALA A 169 -4.84 20.10 -17.70
N MET A 170 -5.10 19.87 -16.41
CA MET A 170 -5.68 20.89 -15.52
C MET A 170 -4.53 21.57 -14.75
N ASN A 171 -4.24 22.82 -15.10
CA ASN A 171 -3.33 23.69 -14.34
C ASN A 171 -3.96 24.09 -12.99
N GLY A 172 -3.25 23.88 -11.88
CA GLY A 172 -3.67 24.37 -10.55
C GLY A 172 -2.62 24.07 -9.47
N SER A 173 -2.36 25.06 -8.61
CA SER A 173 -1.29 25.11 -7.61
C SER A 173 -1.46 24.11 -6.45
N ALA A 174 -0.40 23.36 -6.14
CA ALA A 174 -0.33 22.28 -5.14
C ALA A 174 -0.19 22.76 -3.67
N PRO A 175 -0.90 22.16 -2.68
CA PRO A 175 -0.58 22.20 -1.25
C PRO A 175 0.45 21.12 -0.83
N PRO A 176 0.96 21.12 0.43
CA PRO A 176 2.19 20.40 0.82
C PRO A 176 2.10 18.86 0.92
N TYR A 177 1.08 18.21 0.37
CA TYR A 177 0.88 16.76 0.48
C TYR A 177 0.21 16.15 -0.77
N GLU A 178 0.65 16.52 -1.97
CA GLU A 178 0.16 15.85 -3.19
C GLU A 178 0.97 14.59 -3.51
N CYS A 179 0.39 13.40 -3.22
CA CYS A 179 0.77 12.16 -3.91
C CYS A 179 0.25 12.30 -5.37
N THR A 180 1.14 12.03 -6.35
CA THR A 180 1.05 12.48 -7.75
C THR A 180 0.07 11.68 -8.62
N ASN A 181 -0.57 12.37 -9.58
CA ASN A 181 -1.49 11.84 -10.61
C ASN A 181 -1.10 10.44 -11.14
N VAL A 182 -2.05 9.49 -11.10
CA VAL A 182 -1.82 8.05 -11.35
C VAL A 182 -1.68 7.68 -12.82
N SER A 183 -2.05 8.55 -13.77
CA SER A 183 -1.99 8.28 -15.21
C SER A 183 -0.57 8.14 -15.79
N ASN A 184 0.48 8.24 -14.98
CA ASN A 184 1.87 8.02 -15.39
C ASN A 184 2.70 7.30 -14.31
N THR A 185 2.07 6.39 -13.55
CA THR A 185 2.80 5.62 -12.53
C THR A 185 3.56 4.48 -13.19
N ASP A 186 4.83 4.70 -13.46
CA ASP A 186 5.75 3.63 -13.85
C ASP A 186 6.15 2.83 -12.60
N TRP A 187 5.29 1.90 -12.19
CA TRP A 187 5.55 1.03 -11.04
C TRP A 187 6.87 0.28 -11.16
N GLN A 188 7.29 -0.08 -12.37
CA GLN A 188 8.58 -0.74 -12.59
C GLN A 188 9.71 0.20 -12.17
N ALA A 189 9.76 1.41 -12.75
CA ALA A 189 10.82 2.38 -12.44
C ALA A 189 10.81 2.80 -10.96
N ASP A 190 9.64 3.00 -10.36
CA ASP A 190 9.51 3.39 -8.95
C ASP A 190 10.00 2.28 -8.01
N ILE A 191 9.68 1.02 -8.30
CA ILE A 191 10.15 -0.14 -7.53
C ILE A 191 11.66 -0.32 -7.69
N GLU A 192 12.19 -0.26 -8.92
CA GLU A 192 13.63 -0.35 -9.20
C GLU A 192 14.44 0.72 -8.47
N LYS A 193 13.94 1.97 -8.47
CA LYS A 193 14.54 3.07 -7.74
C LYS A 193 14.58 2.80 -6.24
N CYS A 194 13.50 2.29 -5.67
CA CYS A 194 13.44 1.97 -4.25
C CYS A 194 14.33 0.77 -3.88
N LEU A 195 14.39 -0.27 -4.72
CA LEU A 195 15.27 -1.43 -4.54
C LEU A 195 16.74 -1.02 -4.59
N THR A 196 17.10 -0.17 -5.55
CA THR A 196 18.44 0.41 -5.66
C THR A 196 18.82 1.21 -4.41
N TRP A 197 17.90 2.05 -3.92
CA TRP A 197 18.13 2.81 -2.70
C TRP A 197 18.31 1.90 -1.47
N GLU A 198 17.49 0.86 -1.32
CA GLU A 198 17.63 -0.11 -0.23
C GLU A 198 18.96 -0.87 -0.32
N ALA A 199 19.35 -1.33 -1.52
CA ALA A 199 20.64 -1.99 -1.72
C ALA A 199 21.81 -1.09 -1.28
N HIS A 200 21.81 0.18 -1.70
CA HIS A 200 22.82 1.15 -1.27
C HIS A 200 22.79 1.40 0.24
N SER A 201 21.61 1.55 0.84
CA SER A 201 21.48 1.74 2.29
C SER A 201 22.05 0.57 3.09
N ARG A 202 21.84 -0.67 2.61
CA ARG A 202 22.42 -1.87 3.22
C ARG A 202 23.93 -1.93 3.07
N LEU A 203 24.46 -1.68 1.88
CA LEU A 203 25.90 -1.64 1.64
C LEU A 203 26.59 -0.59 2.52
N ALA A 204 26.02 0.61 2.61
CA ALA A 204 26.53 1.69 3.45
C ALA A 204 26.54 1.34 4.95
N THR A 205 25.69 0.41 5.39
CA THR A 205 25.63 -0.10 6.77
C THR A 205 26.36 -1.43 6.96
N GLY A 206 27.06 -1.93 5.94
CA GLY A 206 27.79 -3.21 5.98
C GLY A 206 26.88 -4.45 6.00
N LEU A 207 25.61 -4.30 5.64
CA LEU A 207 24.64 -5.39 5.61
C LEU A 207 24.59 -6.05 4.22
N PRO A 208 24.34 -7.38 4.15
CA PRO A 208 24.23 -8.07 2.88
C PRO A 208 22.96 -7.66 2.12
N ILE A 209 23.07 -7.65 0.79
CA ILE A 209 21.99 -7.29 -0.14
C ILE A 209 21.29 -8.51 -0.78
N GLN A 210 21.65 -9.73 -0.41
CA GLN A 210 21.14 -10.96 -1.04
C GLN A 210 19.60 -11.01 -1.11
N PHE A 211 18.90 -10.55 -0.07
CA PHE A 211 17.44 -10.51 -0.07
C PHE A 211 16.87 -9.47 -1.05
N VAL A 212 17.54 -8.33 -1.19
CA VAL A 212 17.18 -7.28 -2.14
C VAL A 212 17.41 -7.77 -3.57
N ASP A 213 18.57 -8.37 -3.84
CA ASP A 213 18.92 -8.95 -5.14
C ASP A 213 17.95 -10.05 -5.56
N ASN A 214 17.61 -10.95 -4.64
CA ASN A 214 16.65 -12.03 -4.91
C ASN A 214 15.25 -11.46 -5.17
N ALA A 215 14.82 -10.47 -4.38
CA ALA A 215 13.54 -9.81 -4.61
C ALA A 215 13.47 -9.13 -5.99
N ALA A 216 14.53 -8.41 -6.38
CA ALA A 216 14.60 -7.78 -7.69
C ALA A 216 14.52 -8.80 -8.83
N LYS A 217 15.28 -9.90 -8.74
CA LYS A 217 15.23 -10.98 -9.73
C LYS A 217 13.85 -11.63 -9.84
N GLU A 218 13.21 -11.93 -8.70
CA GLU A 218 11.85 -12.50 -8.66
C GLU A 218 10.82 -11.56 -9.30
N LEU A 219 10.99 -10.24 -9.13
CA LEU A 219 10.10 -9.22 -9.66
C LEU A 219 10.42 -8.80 -11.11
N GLY A 220 11.53 -9.28 -11.69
CA GLY A 220 12.01 -8.81 -12.99
C GLY A 220 12.54 -7.37 -12.97
N CYS A 221 12.95 -6.88 -11.81
CA CYS A 221 13.51 -5.55 -11.60
C CYS A 221 15.03 -5.55 -11.67
N THR A 222 15.60 -4.42 -12.11
CA THR A 222 17.04 -4.17 -12.11
C THR A 222 17.47 -3.34 -10.90
N ILE A 223 18.66 -3.64 -10.37
CA ILE A 223 19.30 -2.87 -9.31
C ILE A 223 20.61 -2.32 -9.87
N SER A 224 20.79 -1.01 -9.81
CA SER A 224 22.02 -0.35 -10.24
C SER A 224 22.92 -0.13 -9.04
N ILE A 225 23.87 -1.04 -8.82
CA ILE A 225 24.89 -0.90 -7.78
C ILE A 225 26.14 -0.34 -8.45
N GLU A 226 26.45 0.93 -8.23
CA GLU A 226 27.73 1.48 -8.68
C GLU A 226 28.85 0.87 -7.83
N ALA A 227 29.77 0.13 -8.47
CA ALA A 227 30.95 -0.39 -7.80
C ALA A 227 31.86 0.78 -7.41
N SER A 228 31.97 1.03 -6.10
CA SER A 228 32.90 2.00 -5.52
C SER A 228 34.31 1.40 -5.40
#